data_AF-A0A399XB34-F1
#
_entry.id   AF-A0A399XB34-F1
#
_cell.length_a   1.000
_cell.length_b   1.000
_cell.length_c   1.000
_cell.angle_alpha   90.00
_cell.angle_beta   90.00
_cell.angle_gamma   90.00
#
_symmetry.space_group_name_H-M   'P 1'
#
loop_
_entity.id
_entity.type
_entity.pdbx_description
1 polymer ?
#
loop_
_entity_poly.entity_id
_entity_poly.type
_entity_poly.pdbx_seq_one_letter_code
_entity_poly.pdbx_strand_id
1 'polypeptide(L)' 'MRQGDELVLLIPLAVGGDVLAEYAKGINEVRGEHLRVPVPSWLAEKLGIREGSQVIVDNFEGKFRITRDD' A
#
# COMPACT_ATOMS: atom_id res chain seq x y z
N MET A 1 16.02 13.53 -14.40
CA MET A 1 14.96 12.53 -14.62
C MET A 1 13.94 12.73 -13.52
N ARG A 2 12.67 13.06 -13.84
CA ARG A 2 11.63 13.22 -12.81
C ARG A 2 11.23 11.83 -12.33
N GLN A 3 11.79 11.41 -11.20
CA GLN A 3 11.14 10.38 -10.39
C GLN A 3 9.97 11.12 -9.74
N GLY A 4 8.78 10.99 -10.32
CA GLY A 4 7.58 11.66 -9.80
C GLY A 4 7.32 11.21 -8.36
N ASP A 5 6.68 12.07 -7.58
CA ASP A 5 6.24 11.81 -6.20
C ASP A 5 5.26 10.62 -6.17
N GLU A 6 5.80 9.41 -6.25
CA GLU A 6 5.03 8.18 -6.13
C GLU A 6 4.77 7.93 -4.64
N LEU A 7 3.50 8.00 -4.24
CA LEU A 7 3.11 7.63 -2.89
C LEU A 7 3.22 6.11 -2.76
N VAL A 8 4.02 5.64 -1.80
CA VAL A 8 4.26 4.21 -1.57
C VAL A 8 3.86 3.85 -0.15
N LEU A 9 2.99 2.84 0.00
CA LEU A 9 2.72 2.24 1.29
C LEU A 9 3.83 1.25 1.64
N LEU A 10 4.33 1.35 2.86
CA LEU A 10 5.32 0.44 3.42
C LEU A 10 4.64 -0.37 4.53
N ILE A 11 4.45 -1.66 4.29
CA ILE A 11 3.80 -2.56 5.24
C ILE A 11 4.86 -3.55 5.72
N PRO A 12 5.18 -3.60 7.03
CA PRO A 12 6.17 -4.54 7.53
C PRO A 12 5.67 -5.99 7.33
N LEU A 13 6.54 -6.85 6.80
CA LEU A 13 6.20 -8.25 6.58
C LEU A 13 5.90 -8.98 7.89
N ALA A 14 6.64 -8.64 8.96
CA ALA A 14 6.51 -9.25 10.28
C ALA A 14 5.14 -9.04 10.96
N VAL A 15 4.32 -8.11 10.47
CA VAL A 15 2.99 -7.80 11.03
C VAL A 15 1.85 -8.18 10.07
N GLY A 16 2.09 -9.11 9.14
CA GLY A 16 1.08 -9.62 8.20
C GLY A 16 1.23 -9.10 6.76
N GLY A 17 2.32 -8.36 6.46
CA GLY A 17 2.64 -7.95 5.09
C GLY A 17 2.93 -9.15 4.16
N ASP A 18 3.34 -10.30 4.71
CA ASP A 18 3.53 -11.55 3.98
C ASP A 18 2.21 -12.12 3.42
N VAL A 19 1.16 -12.16 4.24
CA VAL A 19 -0.19 -12.57 3.82
C VAL A 19 -0.75 -11.61 2.78
N LEU A 20 -0.57 -10.30 2.98
CA LEU A 20 -1.03 -9.27 2.07
C LEU A 20 -0.31 -9.30 0.71
N ALA A 21 0.94 -9.76 0.67
CA ALA A 21 1.71 -9.84 -0.57
C ALA A 21 1.07 -10.78 -1.60
N GLU A 22 0.35 -11.81 -1.15
CA GLU A 22 -0.37 -12.75 -2.03
C GLU A 22 -1.60 -12.12 -2.71
N TYR A 23 -2.16 -11.07 -2.12
CA TYR A 23 -3.37 -10.37 -2.60
C TYR A 23 -3.04 -9.07 -3.36
N ALA A 24 -1.85 -8.51 -3.16
CA ALA A 24 -1.36 -7.32 -3.85
C ALA A 24 -0.73 -7.61 -5.23
N LYS A 25 -0.91 -8.83 -5.75
CA LYS A 25 -0.26 -9.36 -6.97
C LYS A 25 -0.34 -8.38 -8.14
N GLY A 26 0.83 -7.98 -8.64
CA GLY A 26 1.01 -7.19 -9.87
C GLY A 26 1.41 -5.74 -9.65
N ILE A 27 1.28 -5.22 -8.43
CA ILE A 27 1.70 -3.85 -8.08
C ILE A 27 2.69 -3.82 -6.91
N ASN A 28 2.80 -4.89 -6.14
CA ASN A 28 3.64 -4.92 -4.96
C ASN A 28 5.09 -5.34 -5.23
N GLU A 29 6.01 -4.76 -4.47
CA GLU A 29 7.41 -5.13 -4.45
C GLU A 29 7.82 -5.45 -3.00
N VAL A 30 8.33 -6.65 -2.74
CA VAL A 30 8.95 -6.96 -1.45
C VAL A 30 10.38 -6.42 -1.47
N ARG A 31 10.70 -5.48 -0.57
CA ARG A 31 12.07 -4.97 -0.37
C ARG A 31 12.48 -5.10 1.08
N GLY A 32 13.43 -6.00 1.33
CA GLY A 32 13.89 -6.30 2.68
C GLY A 32 12.72 -6.79 3.53
N GLU A 33 12.46 -6.11 4.64
CA GLU A 33 11.44 -6.48 5.62
C GLU A 33 10.07 -5.84 5.35
N HIS A 34 9.90 -5.16 4.22
CA HIS A 34 8.68 -4.43 3.90
C HIS A 34 8.07 -4.86 2.57
N LEU A 35 6.75 -4.98 2.56
CA LEU A 35 5.92 -4.97 1.37
C LEU A 35 5.71 -3.52 0.94
N ARG A 36 6.17 -3.18 -0.27
CA ARG A 36 5.96 -1.87 -0.90
C ARG A 36 4.78 -1.97 -1.83
N VAL A 37 3.80 -1.07 -1.66
CA VAL A 37 2.63 -0.97 -2.55
C VAL A 37 2.56 0.45 -3.08
N PRO A 38 2.94 0.71 -4.34
CA PRO A 38 2.72 1.98 -5.00
C PRO A 38 1.23 2.29 -5.04
N VAL A 39 0.87 3.51 -4.63
CA VAL A 39 -0.49 4.02 -4.66
C VAL A 39 -0.58 4.99 -5.84
N PRO A 40 -1.35 4.65 -6.89
CA PRO A 40 -1.60 5.57 -7.99
C PRO A 40 -2.19 6.89 -7.49
N SER A 41 -1.81 8.01 -8.11
CA SER A 41 -2.28 9.35 -7.70
C SER A 41 -3.80 9.46 -7.63
N TRP A 42 -4.52 8.90 -8.59
CA TRP A 42 -5.98 8.89 -8.60
C TRP A 42 -6.58 8.17 -7.37
N LEU A 43 -5.91 7.14 -6.86
CA LEU A 43 -6.36 6.40 -5.67
C LEU A 43 -6.02 7.19 -4.41
N ALA A 44 -4.83 7.80 -4.35
CA ALA A 44 -4.44 8.67 -3.26
C ALA A 44 -5.40 9.86 -3.11
N GLU A 45 -5.75 10.51 -4.23
CA GLU A 45 -6.74 11.59 -4.30
C GLU A 45 -8.13 11.10 -3.86
N LYS A 46 -8.58 9.96 -4.37
CA LYS A 46 -9.88 9.38 -4.00
C LYS A 46 -9.99 9.05 -2.51
N LEU A 47 -8.92 8.57 -1.91
CA LEU A 47 -8.86 8.24 -0.47
C LEU A 47 -8.48 9.46 0.38
N GLY A 48 -8.10 10.59 -0.24
CA GLY A 48 -7.61 11.77 0.45
C GLY A 48 -6.36 11.51 1.31
N ILE A 49 -5.48 10.59 0.89
CA ILE A 49 -4.26 10.25 1.63
C ILE A 49 -3.03 10.92 1.02
N ARG A 50 -2.06 11.21 1.88
CA ARG A 50 -0.77 11.83 1.53
C ARG A 50 0.34 11.18 2.35
N GLU A 51 1.58 11.59 2.12
CA GLU A 51 2.68 11.18 2.99
C GLU A 51 2.38 11.48 4.46
N GLY A 52 2.59 10.49 5.32
CA GLY A 52 2.30 10.56 6.75
C GLY A 52 0.84 10.28 7.13
N SER A 53 -0.07 10.08 6.18
CA SER A 53 -1.42 9.59 6.48
C SER A 53 -1.39 8.17 7.05
N GLN A 54 -2.21 7.92 8.06
CA GLN A 54 -2.49 6.57 8.53
C GLN A 54 -3.53 5.92 7.62
N VAL A 55 -3.34 4.63 7.35
CA VAL A 55 -4.23 3.82 6.53
C VAL A 55 -4.41 2.45 7.16
N ILE A 56 -5.58 1.89 6.94
CA ILE A 56 -5.88 0.49 7.22
C ILE A 56 -5.75 -0.27 5.91
N VAL A 57 -5.05 -1.41 5.97
CA VAL A 57 -4.89 -2.33 4.83
C VAL A 57 -5.44 -3.68 5.24
N ASP A 58 -6.33 -4.23 4.42
CA ASP A 58 -6.93 -5.54 4.63
C ASP A 58 -7.04 -6.34 3.31
N ASN A 59 -7.32 -7.63 3.44
CA ASN A 59 -7.56 -8.55 2.33
C ASN A 59 -9.03 -9.05 2.32
N PHE A 60 -9.99 -8.23 2.76
CA PHE A 60 -11.39 -8.63 2.85
C PHE A 60 -11.92 -9.13 1.50
N GLU A 61 -12.65 -10.25 1.52
CA GLU A 61 -13.11 -10.98 0.32
C GLU A 61 -11.98 -11.38 -0.65
N GLY A 62 -10.75 -11.54 -0.15
CA GLY A 62 -9.59 -11.87 -0.97
C GLY A 62 -9.13 -10.72 -1.87
N LYS A 63 -9.51 -9.48 -1.57
CA LYS A 63 -9.11 -8.29 -2.32
C LYS A 63 -8.26 -7.40 -1.44
N PHE A 64 -7.12 -6.96 -1.96
CA PHE A 64 -6.28 -5.97 -1.30
C PHE A 64 -7.02 -4.62 -1.24
N ARG A 65 -7.35 -4.17 -0.04
CA ARG A 65 -8.11 -2.95 0.21
C ARG A 65 -7.27 -1.98 1.03
N ILE A 66 -7.35 -0.70 0.66
CA ILE A 66 -6.76 0.41 1.39
C ILE A 66 -7.89 1.35 1.79
N THR A 67 -7.98 1.68 3.06
CA THR A 67 -8.87 2.73 3.58
C THR A 67 -8.08 3.71 4.43
N ARG A 68 -8.49 4.97 4.43
CA ARG A 68 -7.91 5.96 5.33
C ARG A 68 -8.34 5.68 6.77
N ASP A 69 -7.40 5.80 7.70
CA ASP A 69 -7.66 5.76 9.14
C ASP A 69 -7.90 7.20 9.59
N ASP A 70 -9.11 7.51 10.07
CA ASP A 70 -9.55 8.86 10.48
C ASP A 70 -9.74 8.95 12.00
#